data_AF-A0A3Q9BJT0-F1
#
_entry.id   AF-A0A3Q9BJT0-F1
#
_cell.length_a   1.000
_cell.length_b   1.000
_cell.length_c   1.000
_cell.angle_alpha   90.00
_cell.angle_beta   90.00
_cell.angle_gamma   90.00
#
_symmetry.space_group_name_H-M   'P 1'
#
loop_
_entity.id
_entity.type
_entity.pdbx_description
1 polymer ?
#
loop_
_entity_poly.entity_id
_entity_poly.type
_entity_poly.pdbx_seq_one_letter_code
_entity_poly.pdbx_strand_id
1 'polypeptide(L)' 'MYLTVEETAEYLELPVSEIHRLIREKQVRFVRVEDEILLYKEQFNLFINERQKQKFALEEYLNTPVPEDIDIKDED' A
#
# COMPACT_ATOMS: atom_id res chain seq x y z
N MET A 1 -4.28 -17.99 5.85
CA MET A 1 -3.56 -18.56 4.67
C MET A 1 -2.11 -18.07 4.66
N TYR A 2 -1.15 -18.87 4.21
CA TYR A 2 0.27 -18.49 4.06
C TYR A 2 0.64 -18.30 2.59
N LEU A 3 1.63 -17.46 2.30
CA LEU A 3 2.14 -17.14 0.96
C LEU A 3 3.67 -17.20 0.94
N THR A 4 4.27 -17.55 -0.21
CA THR A 4 5.72 -17.43 -0.40
C THR A 4 6.14 -15.96 -0.47
N VAL A 5 7.45 -15.70 -0.53
CA VAL A 5 7.98 -14.33 -0.69
C VAL A 5 7.52 -13.73 -2.02
N GLU A 6 7.56 -14.52 -3.10
CA GLU A 6 7.18 -14.13 -4.45
C GLU A 6 5.67 -13.85 -4.53
N GLU A 7 4.85 -14.75 -4.00
CA GLU A 7 3.39 -14.57 -3.94
C GLU A 7 3.01 -13.37 -3.07
N THR A 8 3.74 -13.11 -1.98
CA THR A 8 3.52 -11.94 -1.13
C THR A 8 3.88 -10.65 -1.87
N ALA A 9 4.98 -10.65 -2.63
CA ALA A 9 5.40 -9.52 -3.45
C ALA A 9 4.31 -9.18 -4.50
N GLU A 10 3.80 -10.19 -5.19
CA GLU A 10 2.70 -10.04 -6.15
C GLU A 10 1.41 -9.56 -5.46
N TYR A 11 1.02 -10.18 -4.33
CA TYR A 11 -0.18 -9.82 -3.59
C TYR A 11 -0.18 -8.37 -3.08
N LEU A 12 0.99 -7.85 -2.70
CA LEU A 12 1.14 -6.49 -2.18
C LEU A 12 1.49 -5.47 -3.26
N GLU A 13 1.71 -5.91 -4.50
CA GLU A 13 2.26 -5.11 -5.62
C GLU A 13 3.58 -4.42 -5.21
N LEU A 14 4.46 -5.15 -4.51
CA LEU A 14 5.76 -4.68 -4.04
C LEU A 14 6.88 -5.51 -4.66
N PRO A 15 8.10 -4.98 -4.80
CA PRO A 15 9.23 -5.78 -5.26
C PRO A 15 9.63 -6.81 -4.20
N VAL A 16 10.11 -7.99 -4.62
CA VAL A 16 10.60 -9.07 -3.74
C VAL A 16 11.65 -8.57 -2.73
N SER A 17 12.51 -7.63 -3.15
CA SER A 17 13.50 -6.99 -2.28
C SER A 17 12.88 -6.30 -1.06
N GLU A 18 11.68 -5.74 -1.22
CA GLU A 18 10.96 -5.06 -0.14
C GLU A 18 10.40 -6.08 0.86
N ILE A 19 9.89 -7.21 0.38
CA ILE A 19 9.45 -8.30 1.27
C ILE A 19 10.63 -8.83 2.10
N HIS A 20 11.79 -9.02 1.48
CA HIS A 20 13.01 -9.39 2.20
C HIS A 20 13.47 -8.32 3.20
N ARG A 21 13.31 -7.03 2.89
CA ARG A 21 13.56 -5.93 3.82
C ARG A 21 12.65 -6.03 5.05
N LEU A 22 11.34 -6.21 4.85
CA LEU A 22 10.35 -6.35 5.92
C LEU A 22 10.66 -7.55 6.84
N ILE A 23 11.06 -8.69 6.25
CA ILE A 23 11.49 -9.88 6.99
C ILE A 23 12.74 -9.58 7.82
N ARG A 24 13.78 -9.01 7.20
CA ARG A 24 15.06 -8.68 7.86
C ARG A 24 14.88 -7.70 9.01
N GLU A 25 14.01 -6.71 8.84
CA GLU A 25 13.69 -5.69 9.84
C GLU A 25 12.65 -6.16 10.88
N LYS A 26 12.19 -7.41 10.79
CA LYS A 26 11.21 -8.01 11.71
C LYS A 26 9.87 -7.25 11.75
N GLN A 27 9.49 -6.62 10.64
CA GLN A 27 8.22 -5.90 10.51
C GLN A 27 7.05 -6.82 10.17
N VAL A 28 7.33 -8.06 9.75
CA VAL A 28 6.34 -9.06 9.38
C VAL A 28 6.62 -10.39 10.08
N ARG A 29 5.54 -11.13 10.33
CA ARG A 29 5.59 -12.51 10.82
C ARG A 29 5.75 -13.46 9.65
N PHE A 30 6.66 -14.41 9.80
CA PHE A 30 6.90 -15.48 8.84
C PHE A 30 7.19 -16.79 9.58
N VAL A 31 7.02 -17.89 8.88
CA VAL A 31 7.46 -19.23 9.27
C VAL A 31 8.45 -19.72 8.22
N ARG A 32 9.46 -20.46 8.67
CA ARG A 32 10.35 -21.18 7.77
C ARG A 32 9.98 -22.66 7.79
N VAL A 33 9.66 -23.22 6.63
CA VAL A 33 9.37 -24.64 6.45
C VAL A 33 10.44 -25.20 5.52
N GLU A 34 11.25 -26.14 6.01
CA GLU A 34 12.42 -26.62 5.29
C GLU A 34 13.31 -25.44 4.87
N ASP A 35 13.35 -25.14 3.57
CA ASP A 35 14.11 -24.01 3.01
C ASP A 35 13.25 -22.88 2.44
N GLU A 36 11.93 -22.92 2.64
CA GLU A 36 11.00 -21.91 2.15
C GLU A 36 10.53 -20.97 3.27
N ILE A 37 10.40 -19.67 2.94
CA ILE A 37 9.84 -18.66 3.83
C ILE A 37 8.39 -18.41 3.47
N LEU A 38 7.51 -18.58 4.45
CA LEU A 38 6.07 -18.40 4.31
C LEU A 38 5.57 -17.27 5.20
N LEU A 39 4.85 -16.31 4.60
CA LEU A 39 4.27 -15.16 5.30
C LEU A 39 2.77 -15.36 5.51
N TYR A 40 2.29 -15.00 6.70
CA TYR A 40 0.86 -15.06 7.00
C TYR A 40 0.11 -13.93 6.27
N LYS A 41 -0.78 -14.26 5.33
CA LYS A 41 -1.43 -13.31 4.42
C LYS A 41 -2.21 -12.19 5.13
N GLU A 42 -2.99 -12.53 6.15
CA GLU A 42 -3.94 -11.58 6.77
C GLU A 42 -3.24 -10.48 7.59
N GLN A 43 -1.94 -10.62 7.88
CA GLN A 43 -1.18 -9.54 8.52
C GLN A 43 -1.10 -8.27 7.66
N PHE A 44 -1.31 -8.40 6.34
CA PHE A 44 -1.25 -7.29 5.40
C PHE A 44 -2.59 -6.60 5.14
N ASN A 45 -3.68 -7.04 5.78
CA ASN A 45 -5.01 -6.48 5.56
C ASN A 45 -5.05 -4.97 5.85
N LEU A 46 -4.38 -4.52 6.91
CA LEU A 46 -4.30 -3.08 7.22
C LEU A 46 -3.60 -2.31 6.11
N PHE A 47 -2.45 -2.80 5.62
CA PHE A 47 -1.70 -2.15 4.54
C PHE A 47 -2.54 -2.01 3.27
N ILE A 48 -3.25 -3.07 2.87
CA ILE A 48 -4.14 -3.05 1.70
C ILE A 48 -5.29 -2.05 1.90
N ASN A 49 -5.93 -2.06 3.06
CA ASN A 49 -7.03 -1.15 3.38
C ASN A 49 -6.57 0.32 3.33
N GLU A 50 -5.42 0.63 3.92
CA GLU A 50 -4.88 1.99 3.90
C GLU A 50 -4.47 2.43 2.48
N ARG A 51 -3.88 1.53 1.67
CA ARG A 51 -3.62 1.83 0.25
C ARG A 51 -4.89 2.12 -0.55
N GLN A 52 -5.96 1.36 -0.31
CA GLN A 52 -7.25 1.59 -0.98
C GLN A 52 -7.86 2.94 -0.59
N LYS A 53 -7.84 3.30 0.71
CA LYS A 53 -8.30 4.61 1.17
C LYS A 53 -7.52 5.76 0.52
N GLN A 54 -6.20 5.63 0.43
CA GLN A 54 -5.36 6.65 -0.21
C GLN A 54 -5.68 6.81 -1.70
N LYS A 55 -5.87 5.70 -2.42
CA LYS A 55 -6.31 5.74 -3.83
C LYS A 55 -7.65 6.45 -3.98
N PHE A 56 -8.63 6.11 -3.14
CA PHE A 56 -9.95 6.75 -3.17
C PHE A 56 -9.88 8.26 -2.89
N ALA A 57 -9.13 8.68 -1.86
CA ALA A 57 -8.98 10.10 -1.54
C ALA A 57 -8.32 10.90 -2.67
N LEU A 58 -7.35 10.30 -3.38
CA LEU A 58 -6.73 10.91 -4.54
C LEU A 58 -7.72 11.06 -5.71
N GLU A 59 -8.52 10.02 -5.97
CA GLU A 59 -9.57 10.06 -6.98
C GLU A 59 -10.63 11.13 -6.66
N GLU A 60 -11.05 11.24 -5.40
CA GLU A 60 -11.98 12.28 -4.93
C GLU A 60 -11.40 13.69 -5.14
N TYR A 61 -10.12 13.89 -4.78
CA TYR A 61 -9.43 15.15 -5.00
C TYR A 61 -9.35 15.54 -6.49
N LEU A 62 -9.01 14.57 -7.36
CA LEU A 62 -8.92 14.81 -8.81
C LEU A 62 -10.29 15.08 -9.47
N ASN A 63 -11.37 14.53 -8.90
CA ASN A 63 -12.74 14.78 -9.36
C ASN A 63 -13.38 16.03 -8.73
N THR A 64 -12.72 16.66 -7.75
CA THR A 64 -13.23 17.88 -7.15
C THR A 64 -13.15 19.00 -8.19
N PRO A 65 -14.27 19.65 -8.55
CA PRO A 65 -14.25 20.75 -9.49
C PRO A 65 -13.36 21.87 -8.94
N VAL A 66 -12.49 22.39 -9.78
CA VAL A 66 -11.71 23.58 -9.45
C VAL A 66 -12.72 24.70 -9.15
N PRO A 67 -12.59 25.41 -8.01
CA PRO A 67 -13.42 26.57 -7.75
C PRO A 67 -13.34 27.53 -8.94
N GLU A 68 -14.46 28.19 -9.26
CA GLU A 68 -14.39 29.26 -10.26
C GLU A 68 -13.39 30.32 -9.78
N ASP A 69 -12.55 30.79 -10.72
CA ASP A 69 -11.61 31.87 -10.43
C ASP A 69 -12.39 33.04 -9.86
N ILE A 70 -12.04 33.45 -8.64
CA ILE A 70 -12.59 34.65 -8.04
C ILE A 70 -12.01 35.80 -8.88
N ASP A 71 -12.84 36.44 -9.70
CA ASP A 71 -12.49 37.70 -10.40
C ASP A 71 -12.37 38.80 -9.35
N ILE A 72 -11.24 38.79 -8.61
CA ILE A 72 -10.88 39.85 -7.68
C ILE A 72 -10.45 41.02 -8.55
N LYS A 73 -11.43 41.86 -8.90
CA LYS A 73 -11.13 43.22 -9.32
C LYS A 73 -10.58 43.92 -8.07
N ASP A 74 -9.29 44.23 -8.09
CA ASP A 74 -8.72 45.20 -7.17
C ASP A 74 -9.48 46.52 -7.38
N GLU A 75 -10.52 46.73 -6.57
CA GLU A 75 -11.27 47.98 -6.52
C GLU A 75 -10.42 48.95 -5.67
N ASP A 76 -9.76 49.86 -6.40
CA ASP A 76 -8.98 51.07 -6.00
C ASP A 76 -8.88 51.41 -4.49
#